data_AF-A0A1W9WB47-F1
#
_entry.id   AF-A0A1W9WB47-F1
#
_cell.length_a   1.000
_cell.length_b   1.000
_cell.length_c   1.000
_cell.angle_alpha   90.00
_cell.angle_beta   90.00
_cell.angle_gamma   90.00
#
_symmetry.space_group_name_H-M   'P 1'
#
loop_
_entity.id
_entity.type
_entity.pdbx_description
1 polymer ?
#
loop_
_entity_poly.entity_id
_entity_poly.type
_entity_poly.pdbx_seq_one_letter_code
_entity_poly.pdbx_strand_id
1 'polypeptide(L)'
;MNKELSELLQELSQIPGVSGYEHAVRSFLRERYAPYVDEFVEGRVGNLIMIKQGNGSEPRRKVMIATHIDEIGGMVSDIEQGFIRFSGIGYLDRRHLIGQEVTVFGRQPYHGVVASRPPHFKDEDISEYPKIADYIID
;
A
#
# COMPACT_ATOMS: atom_id res chain seq x y z
N MET A 1 -20.56 -15.20 0.01
CA MET A 1 -19.17 -15.13 0.50
C MET A 1 -19.18 -15.48 1.98
N ASN A 2 -18.22 -16.26 2.49
CA ASN A 2 -18.12 -16.54 3.92
C ASN A 2 -17.92 -15.22 4.68
N LYS A 3 -18.72 -14.95 5.72
CA LYS A 3 -18.69 -13.69 6.48
C LYS A 3 -17.30 -13.43 7.08
N GLU A 4 -16.68 -14.46 7.66
CA GLU A 4 -15.34 -14.36 8.26
C GLU A 4 -14.26 -13.99 7.24
N LEU A 5 -14.36 -14.56 6.02
CA LEU A 5 -13.43 -14.23 4.94
C LEU A 5 -13.63 -12.79 4.45
N SER A 6 -14.88 -12.33 4.34
CA SER A 6 -15.18 -10.96 3.94
C SER A 6 -14.62 -9.95 4.93
N GLU A 7 -14.76 -10.21 6.23
CA GLU A 7 -14.25 -9.36 7.30
C GLU A 7 -12.72 -9.33 7.28
N LEU A 8 -12.07 -10.50 7.13
CA LEU A 8 -10.60 -10.56 7.01
C LEU A 8 -10.07 -9.79 5.80
N LEU A 9 -10.72 -9.93 4.64
CA LEU A 9 -10.32 -9.20 3.43
C LEU A 9 -10.49 -7.70 3.62
N GLN A 10 -11.58 -7.27 4.26
CA GLN A 10 -11.82 -5.88 4.56
C GLN A 10 -10.73 -5.32 5.50
N GLU A 11 -10.44 -6.01 6.62
CA GLU A 11 -9.38 -5.62 7.56
C GLU A 11 -8.03 -5.48 6.85
N LEU A 12 -7.61 -6.49 6.08
CA LEU A 12 -6.33 -6.46 5.36
C LEU A 12 -6.27 -5.33 4.34
N SER A 13 -7.35 -5.07 3.60
CA SER A 13 -7.40 -4.03 2.56
C SER A 13 -7.40 -2.60 3.09
N GLN A 14 -7.73 -2.40 4.37
CA GLN A 14 -7.80 -1.07 4.99
C GLN A 14 -6.52 -0.68 5.73
N ILE A 15 -5.59 -1.61 5.92
CA ILE A 15 -4.32 -1.33 6.58
C ILE A 15 -3.37 -0.69 5.56
N PRO A 16 -2.89 0.55 5.79
CA PRO A 16 -1.96 1.18 4.86
C PRO A 16 -0.62 0.46 4.87
N GLY A 17 -0.05 0.23 3.68
CA GLY A 17 1.15 -0.58 3.52
C GLY A 17 1.88 -0.37 2.20
N VAL A 18 2.09 0.88 1.75
CA VAL A 18 2.87 1.13 0.54
C VAL A 18 4.29 0.56 0.64
N SER A 19 4.92 0.21 -0.49
CA SER A 19 6.27 -0.35 -0.51
C SER A 19 7.26 0.52 0.30
N GLY A 20 7.95 -0.10 1.25
CA GLY A 20 8.84 0.54 2.23
C GLY A 20 8.20 0.94 3.57
N TYR A 21 6.86 0.91 3.67
CA TYR A 21 6.08 1.33 4.85
C TYR A 21 5.08 0.25 5.33
N GLU A 22 5.41 -1.03 5.16
CA GLU A 22 4.51 -2.17 5.41
C GLU A 22 4.41 -2.57 6.89
N HIS A 23 4.94 -1.76 7.82
CA HIS A 23 5.03 -2.12 9.24
C HIS A 23 3.66 -2.45 9.84
N ALA A 24 2.63 -1.66 9.56
CA ALA A 24 1.29 -1.88 10.08
C ALA A 24 0.73 -3.23 9.63
N VAL A 25 0.89 -3.57 8.36
CA VAL A 25 0.47 -4.87 7.80
C VAL A 25 1.22 -6.01 8.48
N ARG A 26 2.53 -5.87 8.69
CA ARG A 26 3.34 -6.89 9.40
C ARG A 26 2.90 -7.11 10.83
N SER A 27 2.67 -6.04 11.59
CA SER A 27 2.21 -6.12 12.98
C SER A 27 0.86 -6.84 13.08
N PHE A 28 -0.08 -6.44 12.21
CA PHE A 28 -1.39 -7.09 12.13
C PHE A 28 -1.27 -8.59 11.83
N LEU A 29 -0.51 -8.95 10.80
CA LEU A 29 -0.31 -10.36 10.42
C LEU A 29 0.35 -11.17 11.53
N ARG A 30 1.36 -10.61 12.21
CA ARG A 30 2.05 -11.29 13.32
C ARG A 30 1.09 -11.58 14.47
N GLU A 31 0.29 -10.62 14.88
CA GLU A 31 -0.69 -10.77 15.96
C GLU A 31 -1.79 -11.78 15.57
N ARG A 32 -2.39 -11.59 14.39
CA ARG A 32 -3.49 -12.42 13.89
C ARG A 32 -3.10 -13.90 13.76
N TYR A 33 -1.88 -14.18 13.28
CA TYR A 33 -1.43 -15.53 12.99
C TYR A 33 -0.57 -16.18 14.08
N ALA A 34 -0.28 -15.47 15.18
CA ALA A 34 0.46 -16.03 16.32
C ALA A 34 -0.08 -17.37 16.84
N PRO A 35 -1.41 -17.62 16.90
CA PRO A 35 -1.93 -18.92 17.35
C PRO A 35 -1.62 -20.10 16.43
N TYR A 36 -1.27 -19.83 15.15
CA TYR A 36 -1.09 -20.86 14.14
C TYR A 36 0.37 -21.13 13.81
N VAL A 37 1.26 -20.19 14.11
CA VAL A 37 2.68 -20.18 13.70
C VAL A 37 3.57 -20.58 14.86
N ASP A 38 4.59 -21.40 14.60
CA ASP A 38 5.50 -21.88 15.66
C ASP A 38 6.71 -20.95 15.83
N GLU A 39 7.15 -20.30 14.74
CA GLU A 39 8.27 -19.36 14.75
C GLU A 39 8.04 -18.22 13.75
N PHE A 40 8.36 -17.00 14.17
CA PHE A 40 8.39 -15.83 13.30
C PHE A 40 9.82 -15.37 13.09
N VAL A 41 10.20 -15.15 11.84
CA VAL A 41 11.50 -14.58 11.46
C VAL A 41 11.25 -13.30 10.68
N GLU A 42 11.90 -12.22 11.11
CA GLU A 42 11.84 -10.93 10.42
C GLU A 42 13.12 -10.69 9.63
N GLY A 43 12.97 -10.45 8.33
CA GLY A 43 14.07 -10.12 7.43
C GLY A 43 14.53 -8.69 7.61
N ARG A 44 15.80 -8.41 7.28
CA ARG A 44 16.42 -7.07 7.40
C ARG A 44 15.70 -5.97 6.62
N VAL A 45 15.02 -6.34 5.53
CA VAL A 45 14.27 -5.42 4.66
C VAL A 45 12.76 -5.44 4.94
N GLY A 46 12.35 -6.02 6.07
CA GLY A 46 10.94 -6.04 6.48
C GLY A 46 10.13 -7.21 5.92
N ASN A 47 10.74 -8.34 5.57
CA ASN A 47 9.99 -9.56 5.27
C ASN A 47 9.47 -10.20 6.57
N LEU A 48 8.23 -10.66 6.58
CA LEU A 48 7.67 -11.48 7.68
C LEU A 48 7.61 -12.95 7.23
N ILE A 49 8.43 -13.79 7.83
CA ILE A 49 8.46 -15.23 7.55
C ILE A 49 7.77 -15.94 8.72
N MET A 50 6.72 -16.71 8.39
CA MET A 50 5.95 -17.51 9.34
C MET A 50 6.28 -18.98 9.13
N ILE A 51 6.80 -19.65 10.15
CA ILE A 51 7.23 -21.05 10.09
C ILE A 51 6.27 -21.91 10.90
N LYS A 52 5.66 -22.89 10.23
CA LYS A 52 4.94 -24.00 10.84
C LYS A 52 5.80 -25.27 10.73
N GLN A 53 6.10 -25.90 11.86
CA GLN A 53 6.84 -27.15 11.90
C GLN A 53 5.93 -28.32 11.52
N GLY A 54 6.36 -29.09 10.51
CA GLY A 54 5.70 -30.34 10.14
C GLY A 54 6.06 -31.49 11.09
N ASN A 55 5.22 -32.53 11.12
CA ASN A 55 5.40 -33.72 11.96
C ASN A 55 5.85 -34.98 11.19
N GLY A 56 6.28 -34.82 9.93
CA GLY A 56 6.72 -35.93 9.08
C GLY A 56 8.10 -36.50 9.43
N SER A 57 8.35 -37.75 9.00
CA SER A 57 9.65 -38.42 9.10
C SER A 57 10.70 -37.77 8.19
N GLU A 58 11.97 -37.87 8.58
CA GLU A 58 13.08 -37.37 7.76
C GLU A 58 13.30 -38.22 6.49
N PRO A 59 13.71 -37.62 5.35
CA PRO A 59 13.97 -36.19 5.16
C PRO A 59 12.68 -35.38 4.96
N ARG A 60 12.55 -34.27 5.71
CA ARG A 60 11.38 -33.39 5.62
C ARG A 60 11.43 -32.48 4.40
N ARG A 61 10.34 -32.47 3.62
CA ARG A 61 10.12 -31.47 2.56
C ARG A 61 9.75 -30.13 3.18
N LYS A 62 10.25 -29.04 2.60
CA LYS A 62 9.86 -27.66 2.95
C LYS A 62 8.99 -27.10 1.82
N VAL A 63 7.90 -26.43 2.19
CA VAL A 63 7.00 -25.74 1.26
C VAL A 63 7.02 -24.26 1.62
N MET A 64 7.18 -23.40 0.60
CA MET A 64 7.11 -21.95 0.76
C MET A 64 5.88 -21.43 0.01
N ILE A 65 5.04 -20.69 0.72
CA ILE A 65 3.95 -19.90 0.14
C ILE A 65 4.35 -18.44 0.34
N ALA A 66 4.44 -17.69 -0.74
CA ALA A 66 4.89 -16.31 -0.73
C ALA A 66 3.83 -15.40 -1.36
N THR A 67 3.60 -14.27 -0.70
CA THR A 67 2.82 -13.15 -1.21
C THR A 67 3.56 -11.87 -0.85
N HIS A 68 3.35 -10.83 -1.64
CA HIS A 68 3.76 -9.49 -1.23
C HIS A 68 2.66 -8.88 -0.35
N ILE A 69 3.05 -8.04 0.60
CA ILE A 69 2.14 -7.37 1.55
C ILE A 69 2.03 -5.88 1.28
N ASP A 70 2.83 -5.39 0.33
CA ASP A 70 2.84 -4.00 -0.07
C ASP A 70 1.75 -3.71 -1.09
N GLU A 71 1.34 -2.45 -1.12
CA GLU A 71 0.39 -1.90 -2.08
C GLU A 71 1.00 -0.74 -2.87
N ILE A 72 0.36 -0.42 -4.00
CA ILE A 72 0.66 0.78 -4.78
C ILE A 72 0.21 2.04 -4.03
N GLY A 73 0.86 3.17 -4.27
CA GLY A 73 0.47 4.43 -3.62
C GLY A 73 1.31 5.61 -4.09
N GLY A 74 1.41 6.63 -3.23
CA GLY A 74 2.18 7.84 -3.51
C GLY A 74 3.12 8.23 -2.37
N MET A 75 4.18 8.95 -2.71
CA MET A 75 5.09 9.59 -1.76
C MET A 75 5.01 11.09 -1.94
N VAL A 76 4.76 11.83 -0.85
CA VAL A 76 4.80 13.30 -0.86
C VAL A 76 6.19 13.75 -1.32
N SER A 77 6.23 14.54 -2.38
CA SER A 77 7.47 15.07 -2.95
C SER A 77 7.67 16.55 -2.66
N ASP A 78 6.57 17.32 -2.51
CA ASP A 78 6.63 18.74 -2.20
C ASP A 78 5.30 19.27 -1.65
N ILE A 79 5.31 20.47 -1.07
CA ILE A 79 4.13 21.21 -0.63
C ILE A 79 4.21 22.64 -1.15
N GLU A 80 3.33 23.01 -2.06
CA GLU A 80 3.33 24.33 -2.71
C GLU A 80 1.95 24.99 -2.58
N GLN A 81 1.91 26.21 -2.03
CA GLN A 81 0.68 27.03 -1.95
C GLN A 81 -0.51 26.33 -1.27
N GLY A 82 -0.25 25.41 -0.34
CA GLY A 82 -1.28 24.64 0.37
C GLY A 82 -1.62 23.30 -0.28
N PHE A 83 -1.13 23.02 -1.48
CA PHE A 83 -1.35 21.76 -2.19
C PHE A 83 -0.17 20.80 -2.00
N ILE A 84 -0.45 19.51 -1.92
CA ILE A 84 0.55 18.47 -1.77
C ILE A 84 0.87 17.87 -3.14
N ARG A 85 2.16 17.84 -3.51
CA ARG A 85 2.66 17.12 -4.67
C ARG A 85 3.14 15.73 -4.27
N PHE A 86 3.01 14.77 -5.17
CA PHE A 86 3.45 13.41 -4.91
C PHE A 86 4.09 12.74 -6.14
N SER A 87 4.92 11.76 -5.86
CA SER A 87 5.44 10.79 -6.84
C SER A 87 4.79 9.44 -6.63
N GLY A 88 4.66 8.63 -7.67
CA GLY A 88 4.08 7.28 -7.57
C GLY A 88 5.03 6.28 -6.92
N ILE A 89 4.49 5.42 -6.05
CA ILE A 89 5.10 4.18 -5.58
C ILE A 89 4.38 3.04 -6.31
N GLY A 90 5.12 2.28 -7.10
CA GLY A 90 4.53 1.28 -7.99
C GLY A 90 3.83 1.92 -9.20
N TYR A 91 2.90 1.19 -9.82
CA TYR A 91 2.16 1.66 -10.99
C TYR A 91 0.84 2.32 -10.59
N LEU A 92 0.71 3.61 -10.85
CA LEU A 92 -0.55 4.35 -10.72
C LEU A 92 -1.14 4.64 -12.10
N ASP A 93 -2.36 4.16 -12.36
CA ASP A 93 -3.07 4.47 -13.59
C ASP A 93 -3.58 5.93 -13.54
N ARG A 94 -2.88 6.79 -14.27
CA ARG A 94 -3.13 8.24 -14.34
C ARG A 94 -4.55 8.61 -14.73
N ARG A 95 -5.27 7.73 -15.43
CA ARG A 95 -6.66 7.98 -15.88
C ARG A 95 -7.66 8.00 -14.73
N HIS A 96 -7.34 7.30 -13.64
CA HIS A 96 -8.26 7.12 -12.52
C HIS A 96 -7.91 7.98 -11.31
N LEU A 97 -6.82 8.75 -11.35
CA LEU A 97 -6.32 9.49 -10.19
C LEU A 97 -7.18 10.71 -9.85
N ILE A 98 -7.68 11.47 -10.84
CA ILE A 98 -8.49 12.67 -10.57
C ILE A 98 -9.76 12.30 -9.81
N GLY A 99 -10.02 13.00 -8.71
CA GLY A 99 -11.21 12.81 -7.87
C GLY A 99 -11.10 11.67 -6.87
N GLN A 100 -9.97 10.95 -6.80
CA GLN A 100 -9.76 9.92 -5.79
C GLN A 100 -9.56 10.54 -4.42
N GLU A 101 -10.29 10.02 -3.45
CA GLU A 101 -10.04 10.27 -2.04
C GLU A 101 -8.78 9.53 -1.60
N VAL A 102 -7.89 10.23 -0.92
CA VAL A 102 -6.62 9.69 -0.44
C VAL A 102 -6.41 10.07 1.02
N THR A 103 -5.64 9.25 1.72
CA THR A 103 -5.13 9.60 3.05
C THR A 103 -3.63 9.80 2.97
N VAL A 104 -3.17 11.01 3.28
CA VAL A 104 -1.75 11.36 3.36
C VAL A 104 -1.26 11.11 4.79
N PHE A 105 -0.34 10.16 4.94
CA PHE A 105 0.22 9.78 6.23
C PHE A 105 1.45 10.64 6.55
N GLY A 106 1.27 11.64 7.42
CA GLY A 106 2.35 12.42 8.02
C GLY A 106 2.51 12.14 9.51
N ARG A 107 2.77 13.18 10.32
CA ARG A 107 2.70 13.07 11.80
C ARG A 107 1.30 12.69 12.29
N GLN A 108 0.29 13.08 11.52
CA GLN A 108 -1.11 12.69 11.65
C GLN A 108 -1.66 12.42 10.24
N PRO A 109 -2.71 11.60 10.11
CA PRO A 109 -3.36 11.38 8.83
C PRO A 109 -4.09 12.64 8.37
N TYR A 110 -4.01 12.95 7.08
CA TYR A 110 -4.78 14.00 6.41
C TYR A 110 -5.56 13.39 5.27
N HIS A 111 -6.86 13.65 5.23
CA HIS A 111 -7.70 13.26 4.10
C HIS A 111 -7.66 14.36 3.05
N GLY A 112 -7.51 13.97 1.80
CA GLY A 112 -7.51 14.90 0.68
C GLY A 112 -8.06 14.25 -0.58
N VAL A 113 -8.20 15.04 -1.62
CA VAL A 113 -8.68 14.58 -2.92
C VAL A 113 -7.63 14.90 -3.98
N VAL A 114 -7.34 13.93 -4.84
CA VAL A 114 -6.43 14.15 -5.95
C VAL A 114 -7.11 15.05 -6.99
N ALA A 115 -6.49 16.18 -7.30
CA ALA A 115 -6.94 17.14 -8.29
C ALA A 115 -5.87 17.36 -9.36
N SER A 116 -6.27 17.95 -10.47
CA SER A 116 -5.36 18.40 -11.52
C SER A 116 -5.51 19.90 -11.73
N ARG A 117 -4.40 20.59 -12.04
CA ARG A 117 -4.48 21.99 -12.47
C ARG A 117 -5.42 22.12 -13.69
N PRO A 118 -6.35 23.10 -13.72
CA PRO A 118 -7.32 23.20 -14.81
C PRO A 118 -6.65 23.27 -16.19
N PRO A 119 -7.23 22.62 -17.22
CA PRO A 119 -6.61 22.53 -18.55
C PRO A 119 -6.40 23.89 -19.22
N HIS A 120 -7.21 24.90 -18.91
CA HIS A 120 -7.06 26.27 -19.44
C HIS A 120 -5.81 27.02 -18.95
N PHE A 121 -5.10 26.48 -17.95
CA PHE A 121 -3.79 26.98 -17.51
C PHE A 121 -2.61 26.21 -18.12
N LYS A 122 -2.86 25.28 -19.04
CA LYS A 122 -1.83 24.53 -19.75
C LYS A 122 -1.72 25.08 -21.17
N ASP A 123 -0.50 25.42 -21.59
CA ASP A 123 -0.20 25.87 -22.95
C ASP A 123 -0.15 24.72 -23.98
N GLU A 124 -0.35 23.47 -23.55
CA GLU A 124 -0.21 22.25 -24.35
C GLU A 124 -1.56 21.54 -24.63
N ASP A 125 -1.57 20.77 -25.72
CA ASP A 125 -2.70 20.02 -26.27
C ASP A 125 -3.47 19.20 -25.20
N ILE A 126 -4.78 19.43 -25.09
CA ILE A 126 -5.70 18.83 -24.08
C ILE A 126 -5.94 17.32 -24.33
N SER A 127 -5.28 16.75 -25.34
CA SER A 127 -5.40 15.35 -25.79
C SER A 127 -4.79 14.33 -24.82
N GLU A 128 -3.77 14.72 -24.03
CA GLU A 128 -3.06 13.80 -23.15
C GLU A 128 -3.45 13.95 -21.67
N TYR A 129 -3.58 12.81 -20.97
CA TYR A 129 -3.80 12.80 -19.52
C TYR A 129 -2.63 13.47 -18.78
N PRO A 130 -2.85 14.20 -17.67
CA PRO A 130 -1.79 14.83 -16.89
C PRO A 130 -0.72 13.84 -16.40
N LYS A 131 0.55 14.25 -16.36
CA LYS A 131 1.63 13.45 -15.74
C LYS A 131 1.39 13.37 -14.23
N ILE A 132 1.96 12.37 -13.55
CA ILE A 132 1.80 12.26 -12.08
C ILE A 132 2.25 13.55 -11.39
N ALA A 133 3.33 14.17 -11.87
CA ALA A 133 3.84 15.44 -11.38
C ALA A 133 2.89 16.64 -11.56
N ASP A 134 1.88 16.52 -12.42
CA ASP A 134 0.86 17.53 -12.66
C ASP A 134 -0.36 17.37 -11.73
N TYR A 135 -0.46 16.24 -11.02
CA TYR A 135 -1.47 16.03 -10.00
C TYR A 135 -1.04 16.65 -8.67
N ILE A 136 -2.05 17.10 -7.94
CA ILE A 136 -1.95 17.64 -6.60
C ILE A 136 -2.96 16.95 -5.71
N ILE A 137 -2.74 16.99 -4.40
CA ILE A 137 -3.74 16.63 -3.39
C ILE A 137 -4.13 17.94 -2.70
N ASP A 138 -5.44 18.19 -2.68
CA ASP A 138 -6.11 19.26 -1.93
C ASP A 138 -6.72 18.66 -0.65
#